data_AF-A0A2H1WUD3-F1
#
_entry.id   AF-A0A2H1WUD3-F1
#
_cell.length_a   1.000
_cell.length_b   1.000
_cell.length_c   1.000
_cell.angle_alpha   90.00
_cell.angle_beta   90.00
_cell.angle_gamma   90.00
#
_symmetry.space_group_name_H-M   'P 1'
#
loop_
_entity.id
_entity.type
_entity.pdbx_description
1 polymer ?
#
loop_
_entity_poly.entity_id
_entity_poly.type
_entity_poly.pdbx_seq_one_letter_code
_entity_poly.pdbx_strand_id
1 'polypeptide(L)'
;GRKELLKCAQQNVRKTTDIKAKLEDVILGQGSARNDFIMRRKGVSGVGACRRERWRKDLWRGGARAEGGAPPTPQPALAAALAAEVSLTLLQALDTIVQSCASLECGQAVCSAALQVVLRALQRNQSGTVLQHMFATLRALIVKLGWSCCGEESGICRVLLRHCAALSAATRAHASATLYALMRQHYQLGNNFSRVKMQVTMSLSSLVGTSTTFSEESLRRALKTILVYAEHDSDLADTTFPEQ
;
A
#
# COMPACT_ATOMS: atom_id res chain seq x y z
N GLY A 1 79.17 -9.94 27.33
CA GLY A 1 78.10 -9.97 28.35
C GLY A 1 77.38 -8.64 28.51
N ARG A 2 77.89 -7.71 29.34
CA ARG A 2 77.15 -6.48 29.72
C ARG A 2 77.05 -5.37 28.65
N LYS A 3 78.05 -5.19 27.79
CA LYS A 3 78.05 -4.11 26.77
C LYS A 3 77.04 -4.33 25.63
N GLU A 4 76.78 -5.59 25.27
CA GLU A 4 75.79 -5.99 24.25
C GLU A 4 74.34 -5.78 24.75
N LEU A 5 74.08 -6.11 26.03
CA LEU A 5 72.77 -5.91 26.66
C LEU A 5 72.38 -4.42 26.77
N LEU A 6 73.35 -3.54 27.08
CA LEU A 6 73.12 -2.09 27.13
C LEU A 6 72.81 -1.50 25.74
N LYS A 7 73.47 -1.98 24.68
CA LYS A 7 73.15 -1.59 23.29
C LYS A 7 71.74 -2.04 22.90
N CYS A 8 71.36 -3.27 23.22
CA CYS A 8 70.05 -3.82 22.90
C CYS A 8 68.92 -3.09 23.66
N ALA A 9 69.16 -2.73 24.94
CA ALA A 9 68.24 -1.92 25.74
C ALA A 9 68.10 -0.49 25.19
N GLN A 10 69.19 0.19 24.82
CA GLN A 10 69.15 1.52 24.18
C GLN A 10 68.42 1.50 22.84
N GLN A 11 68.59 0.42 22.06
CA GLN A 11 67.91 0.27 20.77
C GLN A 11 66.41 0.03 20.93
N ASN A 12 66.00 -0.69 21.98
CA ASN A 12 64.58 -0.88 22.32
C ASN A 12 63.92 0.41 22.82
N VAL A 13 64.61 1.19 23.66
CA VAL A 13 64.09 2.48 24.13
C VAL A 13 63.90 3.46 22.97
N ARG A 14 64.84 3.52 22.01
CA ARG A 14 64.68 4.35 20.80
C ARG A 14 63.50 3.91 19.94
N LYS A 15 63.30 2.61 19.76
CA LYS A 15 62.16 2.06 19.00
C LYS A 15 60.83 2.39 19.67
N THR A 16 60.74 2.31 21.00
CA THR A 16 59.49 2.63 21.71
C THR A 16 59.19 4.13 21.73
N THR A 17 60.22 5.00 21.77
CA THR A 17 60.03 6.46 21.62
C THR A 17 59.55 6.84 20.22
N ASP A 18 60.07 6.20 19.16
CA ASP A 18 59.63 6.44 17.79
C ASP A 18 58.19 5.99 17.55
N ILE A 19 57.78 4.86 18.13
CA ILE A 19 56.40 4.37 18.05
C ILE A 19 55.46 5.31 18.81
N LYS A 20 55.88 5.81 19.97
CA LYS A 20 55.11 6.77 20.76
C LYS A 20 54.92 8.10 20.01
N ALA A 21 55.98 8.65 19.40
CA ALA A 21 55.89 9.87 18.60
C ALA A 21 54.97 9.69 17.38
N LYS A 22 55.06 8.54 16.69
CA LYS A 22 54.13 8.21 15.59
C LYS A 22 52.68 8.07 16.05
N LEU A 23 52.44 7.53 17.24
CA LEU A 23 51.09 7.42 17.79
C LEU A 23 50.54 8.79 18.19
N GLU A 24 51.38 9.65 18.76
CA GLU A 24 51.04 11.05 19.08
C GLU A 24 50.68 11.83 17.81
N ASP A 25 51.43 11.68 16.70
CA ASP A 25 51.09 12.30 15.40
C ASP A 25 49.76 11.80 14.80
N VAL A 26 49.43 10.52 15.00
CA VAL A 26 48.17 9.93 14.54
C VAL A 26 46.98 10.41 15.39
N ILE A 27 47.14 10.52 16.71
CA ILE A 27 46.10 10.97 17.65
C ILE A 27 45.89 12.49 17.54
N LEU A 28 46.97 13.26 17.42
CA LEU A 28 46.92 14.72 17.22
C LEU A 28 46.51 15.10 15.79
N GLY A 29 46.37 14.11 14.89
CA GLY A 29 45.72 14.26 13.59
C GLY A 29 46.50 15.12 12.58
N GLN A 30 47.77 15.41 12.83
CA GLN A 30 48.57 16.29 11.97
C GLN A 30 48.83 15.69 10.57
N GLY A 31 48.79 14.35 10.44
CA GLY A 31 48.83 13.61 9.16
C GLY A 31 47.50 12.97 8.75
N SER A 32 46.36 13.48 9.23
CA SER A 32 45.05 12.91 8.91
C SER A 32 44.67 13.17 7.45
N ALA A 33 44.07 12.20 6.75
CA ALA A 33 43.47 12.40 5.42
C ALA A 33 42.57 13.65 5.35
N ARG A 34 42.01 14.06 6.49
CA ARG A 34 41.29 15.32 6.67
C ARG A 34 42.13 16.57 6.35
N ASN A 35 43.40 16.63 6.75
CA ASN A 35 44.31 17.74 6.45
C ASN A 35 44.68 17.79 4.97
N ASP A 36 44.88 16.62 4.33
CA ASP A 36 45.07 16.52 2.88
C ASP A 36 43.83 16.99 2.09
N PHE A 37 42.63 16.63 2.53
CA PHE A 37 41.39 17.13 1.92
C PHE A 37 41.19 18.64 2.13
N ILE A 38 41.64 19.19 3.25
CA ILE A 38 41.61 20.64 3.53
C ILE A 38 42.65 21.38 2.67
N MET A 39 43.86 20.85 2.51
CA MET A 39 44.88 21.44 1.64
C MET A 39 44.52 21.35 0.16
N ARG A 40 43.84 20.29 -0.30
CA ARG A 40 43.23 20.25 -1.64
C ARG A 40 42.17 21.33 -1.85
N ARG A 41 41.49 21.76 -0.79
CA ARG A 41 40.53 22.89 -0.84
C ARG A 41 41.24 24.25 -0.84
N LYS A 42 42.40 24.36 -0.18
CA LYS A 42 43.17 25.61 -0.07
C LYS A 42 44.12 25.84 -1.26
N GLY A 43 44.55 24.76 -1.95
CA GLY A 43 45.47 24.78 -3.09
C GLY A 43 44.84 24.94 -4.47
N VAL A 44 43.52 25.09 -4.59
CA VAL A 44 42.86 25.28 -5.89
C VAL A 44 42.05 26.59 -5.88
N SER A 45 42.78 27.71 -5.86
CA SER A 45 42.27 29.01 -6.32
C SER A 45 42.70 29.32 -7.76
N GLY A 46 43.16 28.31 -8.51
CA GLY A 46 43.55 28.47 -9.91
C GLY A 46 43.09 27.28 -10.72
N VAL A 47 42.17 27.55 -11.66
CA VAL A 47 41.92 26.80 -12.89
C VAL A 47 41.41 25.36 -12.73
N GLY A 48 40.15 25.15 -13.11
CA GLY A 48 39.61 23.81 -13.38
C GLY A 48 38.25 23.59 -12.74
N ALA A 49 37.19 23.90 -13.49
CA ALA A 49 35.83 23.53 -13.18
C ALA A 49 35.68 22.00 -13.13
N CYS A 50 36.06 21.38 -12.02
CA CYS A 50 35.64 20.02 -11.71
C CYS A 50 34.16 20.11 -11.33
N ARG A 51 33.31 19.79 -12.32
CA ARG A 51 31.85 19.74 -12.20
C ARG A 51 31.51 18.72 -11.12
N ARG A 52 31.42 19.20 -9.88
CA ARG A 52 31.02 18.42 -8.73
C ARG A 52 29.53 18.15 -8.95
N GLU A 53 29.20 16.97 -9.47
CA GLU A 53 27.85 16.38 -9.45
C GLU A 53 27.49 16.13 -7.97
N ARG A 54 27.36 17.23 -7.22
CA ARG A 54 26.90 17.27 -5.85
C ARG A 54 25.41 17.06 -5.97
N TRP A 55 24.92 15.94 -5.45
CA TRP A 55 23.49 15.66 -5.32
C TRP A 55 22.76 16.96 -4.97
N ARG A 56 21.86 17.41 -5.86
CA ARG A 56 21.04 18.63 -5.69
C ARG A 56 20.04 18.41 -4.55
N LYS A 57 20.54 18.37 -3.31
CA LYS A 57 19.73 18.39 -2.09
C LYS A 57 18.93 19.68 -1.97
N ASP A 58 19.35 20.71 -2.70
CA ASP A 58 18.75 22.04 -2.74
C ASP A 58 17.41 22.05 -3.51
N LEU A 59 17.17 21.06 -4.39
CA LEU A 59 15.86 20.90 -5.05
C LEU A 59 14.81 20.28 -4.09
N TRP A 60 15.26 19.53 -3.09
CA TRP A 60 14.40 18.84 -2.12
C TRP A 60 14.14 19.65 -0.86
N ARG A 61 14.96 20.67 -0.61
CA ARG A 61 14.77 21.59 0.51
C ARG A 61 14.28 22.90 -0.07
N GLY A 62 12.96 23.03 -0.17
CA GLY A 62 12.25 24.19 -0.68
C GLY A 62 13.01 25.48 -0.40
N GLY A 63 13.40 26.15 -1.48
CA GLY A 63 14.21 27.34 -1.41
C GLY A 63 13.43 28.50 -0.79
N ALA A 64 13.65 28.70 0.50
CA ALA A 64 13.82 30.00 1.17
C ALA A 64 14.13 29.71 2.64
N ARG A 65 15.06 30.46 3.22
CA ARG A 65 15.37 30.43 4.65
C ARG A 65 14.08 30.67 5.46
N ALA A 66 13.49 29.62 5.98
CA ALA A 66 12.52 29.70 7.07
C ALA A 66 13.31 29.45 8.36
N GLU A 67 13.46 30.51 9.17
CA GLU A 67 13.86 30.38 10.56
C GLU A 67 12.90 29.42 11.30
N GLY A 68 13.46 28.58 12.17
CA GLY A 68 12.76 27.87 13.25
C GLY A 68 11.35 27.35 12.93
N GLY A 69 11.24 26.28 12.15
CA GLY A 69 9.96 25.60 11.94
C GLY A 69 10.19 24.10 11.74
N ALA A 70 9.35 23.29 12.39
CA ALA A 70 9.29 21.83 12.28
C ALA A 70 9.48 21.32 10.83
N PRO A 71 10.01 20.09 10.62
CA PRO A 71 10.23 19.55 9.28
C PRO A 71 8.97 19.73 8.41
N PRO A 72 9.11 20.07 7.10
CA PRO A 72 7.97 20.30 6.23
C PRO A 72 7.13 19.02 6.23
N THR A 73 5.96 19.08 6.86
CA THR A 73 4.98 18.02 6.76
C THR A 73 4.67 17.84 5.27
N PRO A 74 4.63 16.60 4.74
CA PRO A 74 4.22 16.40 3.37
C PRO A 74 2.88 17.10 3.19
N GLN A 75 2.74 17.94 2.16
CA GLN A 75 1.47 18.60 1.87
C GLN A 75 0.39 17.53 1.87
N PRO A 76 -0.72 17.69 2.62
CA PRO A 76 -1.69 16.61 2.84
C PRO A 76 -2.25 16.04 1.53
N ALA A 77 -2.29 16.85 0.47
CA ALA A 77 -2.63 16.42 -0.88
C ALA A 77 -1.61 15.46 -1.50
N LEU A 78 -0.30 15.72 -1.35
CA LEU A 78 0.76 14.82 -1.84
C LEU A 78 0.74 13.49 -1.09
N ALA A 79 0.55 13.52 0.23
CA ALA A 79 0.45 12.31 1.03
C ALA A 79 -0.78 11.46 0.63
N ALA A 80 -1.93 12.09 0.38
CA ALA A 80 -3.13 11.41 -0.07
C ALA A 80 -2.98 10.83 -1.50
N ALA A 81 -2.33 11.57 -2.42
CA ALA A 81 -2.03 11.09 -3.76
C ALA A 81 -1.07 9.89 -3.74
N LEU A 82 0.01 9.98 -2.97
CA LEU A 82 0.96 8.88 -2.80
C LEU A 82 0.30 7.64 -2.19
N ALA A 83 -0.57 7.82 -1.18
CA ALA A 83 -1.32 6.71 -0.60
C ALA A 83 -2.25 6.04 -1.62
N ALA A 84 -2.89 6.82 -2.50
CA ALA A 84 -3.70 6.30 -3.59
C ALA A 84 -2.86 5.52 -4.61
N GLU A 85 -1.70 6.05 -5.04
CA GLU A 85 -0.78 5.35 -5.95
C GLU A 85 -0.27 4.04 -5.37
N VAL A 86 0.11 4.04 -4.09
CA VAL A 86 0.55 2.81 -3.40
C VAL A 86 -0.59 1.79 -3.38
N SER A 87 -1.82 2.22 -3.10
CA SER A 87 -2.98 1.32 -3.07
C SER A 87 -3.28 0.71 -4.45
N LEU A 88 -3.19 1.50 -5.53
CA LEU A 88 -3.34 1.00 -6.90
C LEU A 88 -2.21 0.06 -7.29
N THR A 89 -0.98 0.37 -6.90
CA THR A 89 0.19 -0.49 -7.17
C THR A 89 0.05 -1.83 -6.45
N LEU A 90 -0.40 -1.83 -5.20
CA LEU A 90 -0.67 -3.06 -4.45
C LEU A 90 -1.80 -3.88 -5.08
N LEU A 91 -2.86 -3.21 -5.55
CA LEU A 91 -3.97 -3.88 -6.24
C LEU A 91 -3.50 -4.53 -7.55
N GLN A 92 -2.68 -3.82 -8.34
CA GLN A 92 -2.09 -4.35 -9.58
C GLN A 92 -1.17 -5.54 -9.30
N ALA A 93 -0.35 -5.47 -8.25
CA ALA A 93 0.50 -6.58 -7.83
C ALA A 93 -0.34 -7.80 -7.42
N LEU A 94 -1.43 -7.59 -6.68
CA LEU A 94 -2.36 -8.65 -6.29
C LEU A 94 -3.00 -9.31 -7.51
N ASP A 95 -3.49 -8.54 -8.47
CA ASP A 95 -4.06 -9.07 -9.72
C ASP A 95 -3.03 -9.88 -10.51
N THR A 96 -1.77 -9.42 -10.55
CA THR A 96 -0.68 -10.14 -11.21
C THR A 96 -0.38 -11.48 -10.52
N ILE A 97 -0.39 -11.52 -9.19
CA ILE A 97 -0.22 -12.76 -8.41
C ILE A 97 -1.37 -13.73 -8.69
N VAL A 98 -2.62 -13.25 -8.60
CA VAL A 98 -3.81 -14.08 -8.88
C VAL A 98 -3.76 -14.63 -10.29
N GLN A 99 -3.36 -13.82 -11.28
CA GLN A 99 -3.26 -14.26 -12.66
C GLN A 99 -2.14 -15.28 -12.87
N SER A 100 -0.99 -15.10 -12.21
CA SER A 100 0.15 -16.02 -12.31
C SER A 100 -0.13 -17.37 -11.64
N CYS A 101 -0.94 -17.37 -10.57
CA CYS A 101 -1.33 -18.58 -9.86
C CYS A 101 -2.59 -19.26 -10.43
N ALA A 102 -3.21 -18.71 -11.47
CA ALA A 102 -4.49 -19.20 -11.99
C ALA A 102 -4.42 -20.65 -12.53
N SER A 103 -3.27 -21.10 -13.03
CA SER A 103 -3.05 -22.46 -13.52
C SER A 103 -2.45 -23.42 -12.49
N LEU A 104 -2.20 -22.94 -11.26
CA LEU A 104 -1.62 -23.74 -10.19
C LEU A 104 -2.73 -24.39 -9.36
N GLU A 105 -2.42 -25.53 -8.73
CA GLU A 105 -3.32 -26.22 -7.81
C GLU A 105 -3.73 -25.32 -6.61
N CYS A 106 -2.85 -24.40 -6.20
CA CYS A 106 -3.12 -23.42 -5.15
C CYS A 106 -3.91 -22.19 -5.60
N GLY A 107 -4.30 -22.09 -6.88
CA GLY A 107 -4.93 -20.88 -7.46
C GLY A 107 -6.19 -20.43 -6.71
N GLN A 108 -7.05 -21.36 -6.30
CA GLN A 108 -8.27 -21.05 -5.53
C GLN A 108 -7.97 -20.47 -4.15
N ALA A 109 -6.98 -21.02 -3.45
CA ALA A 109 -6.55 -20.50 -2.15
C ALA A 109 -5.96 -19.09 -2.27
N VAL A 110 -5.18 -18.84 -3.33
CA VAL A 110 -4.63 -17.51 -3.64
C VAL A 110 -5.75 -16.51 -3.96
N CYS A 111 -6.75 -16.91 -4.76
CA CYS A 111 -7.92 -16.07 -5.05
C CYS A 111 -8.71 -15.71 -3.77
N SER A 112 -8.91 -16.68 -2.88
CA SER A 112 -9.62 -16.46 -1.60
C SER A 112 -8.82 -15.53 -0.68
N ALA A 113 -7.51 -15.73 -0.57
CA ALA A 113 -6.64 -14.83 0.18
C ALA A 113 -6.64 -13.41 -0.41
N ALA A 114 -6.59 -13.28 -1.74
CA ALA A 114 -6.67 -12.00 -2.43
C ALA A 114 -8.01 -11.29 -2.16
N LEU A 115 -9.12 -12.03 -2.17
CA LEU A 115 -10.44 -11.52 -1.81
C LEU A 115 -10.45 -10.94 -0.40
N GLN A 116 -9.91 -11.66 0.58
CA GLN A 116 -9.82 -11.17 1.96
C GLN A 116 -8.99 -9.89 2.09
N VAL A 117 -7.87 -9.79 1.35
CA VAL A 117 -7.04 -8.57 1.33
C VAL A 117 -7.84 -7.40 0.77
N VAL A 118 -8.54 -7.57 -0.36
CA VAL A 118 -9.38 -6.52 -0.97
C VAL A 118 -10.50 -6.11 -0.03
N LEU A 119 -11.21 -7.06 0.60
CA LEU A 119 -12.28 -6.77 1.55
C LEU A 119 -11.79 -5.98 2.77
N ARG A 120 -10.62 -6.34 3.33
CA ARG A 120 -10.02 -5.59 4.44
C ARG A 120 -9.59 -4.19 4.01
N ALA A 121 -9.05 -4.04 2.81
CA ALA A 121 -8.63 -2.75 2.29
C ALA A 121 -9.85 -1.83 1.99
N LEU A 122 -10.98 -2.38 1.55
CA LEU A 122 -12.26 -1.67 1.33
C LEU A 122 -12.89 -1.15 2.63
N GLN A 123 -12.49 -1.68 3.78
CA GLN A 123 -12.92 -1.19 5.10
C GLN A 123 -12.08 0.00 5.60
N ARG A 124 -11.00 0.34 4.88
CA ARG A 124 -10.14 1.49 5.20
C ARG A 124 -10.60 2.73 4.44
N ASN A 125 -10.08 3.89 4.84
CA ASN A 125 -10.35 5.13 4.14
C ASN A 125 -9.55 5.17 2.84
N GLN A 126 -10.24 5.06 1.71
CA GLN A 126 -9.65 5.00 0.38
C GLN A 126 -10.13 6.19 -0.46
N SER A 127 -9.34 6.61 -1.45
CA SER A 127 -9.79 7.60 -2.41
C SER A 127 -10.89 7.03 -3.32
N GLY A 128 -11.72 7.89 -3.90
CA GLY A 128 -12.79 7.46 -4.81
C GLY A 128 -12.28 6.67 -6.02
N THR A 129 -11.12 7.05 -6.57
CA THR A 129 -10.47 6.34 -7.68
C THR A 129 -10.01 4.95 -7.28
N VAL A 130 -9.36 4.82 -6.12
CA VAL A 130 -8.93 3.52 -5.58
C VAL A 130 -10.13 2.61 -5.34
N LEU A 131 -11.20 3.13 -4.74
CA LEU A 131 -12.43 2.35 -4.50
C LEU A 131 -13.01 1.77 -5.79
N GLN A 132 -13.07 2.56 -6.87
CA GLN A 132 -13.56 2.09 -8.17
C GLN A 132 -12.76 0.86 -8.66
N HIS A 133 -11.44 0.93 -8.60
CA HIS A 133 -10.58 -0.20 -8.98
C HIS A 133 -10.74 -1.39 -8.04
N MET A 134 -10.85 -1.16 -6.72
CA MET A 134 -11.07 -2.24 -5.75
C MET A 134 -12.40 -2.96 -5.97
N PHE A 135 -13.49 -2.25 -6.30
CA PHE A 135 -14.76 -2.88 -6.69
C PHE A 135 -14.66 -3.65 -8.00
N ALA A 136 -13.87 -3.18 -8.96
CA ALA A 136 -13.61 -3.92 -10.20
C ALA A 136 -12.86 -5.23 -9.93
N THR A 137 -11.78 -5.19 -9.15
CA THR A 137 -11.05 -6.39 -8.73
C THR A 137 -11.94 -7.33 -7.90
N LEU A 138 -12.75 -6.79 -6.98
CA LEU A 138 -13.70 -7.58 -6.19
C LEU A 138 -14.69 -8.36 -7.08
N ARG A 139 -15.27 -7.71 -8.10
CA ARG A 139 -16.14 -8.40 -9.08
C ARG A 139 -15.40 -9.49 -9.85
N ALA A 140 -14.17 -9.22 -10.29
CA ALA A 140 -13.36 -10.22 -10.99
C ALA A 140 -13.06 -11.44 -10.10
N LEU A 141 -12.76 -11.21 -8.82
CA LEU A 141 -12.51 -12.29 -7.85
C LEU A 141 -13.77 -13.11 -7.55
N ILE A 142 -14.94 -12.46 -7.40
CA ILE A 142 -16.23 -13.15 -7.22
C ILE A 142 -16.51 -14.11 -8.39
N VAL A 143 -16.31 -13.63 -9.62
CA VAL A 143 -16.49 -14.45 -10.83
C VAL A 143 -15.50 -15.62 -10.86
N LYS A 144 -14.21 -15.35 -10.56
CA LYS A 144 -13.14 -16.38 -10.57
C LYS A 144 -13.32 -17.45 -9.48
N LEU A 145 -13.79 -17.08 -8.29
CA LEU A 145 -13.99 -18.02 -7.17
C LEU A 145 -15.24 -18.90 -7.37
N GLY A 146 -16.28 -18.37 -8.02
CA GLY A 146 -17.52 -19.09 -8.24
C GLY A 146 -18.06 -19.72 -6.95
N TRP A 147 -18.32 -21.03 -6.98
CA TRP A 147 -18.86 -21.77 -5.83
C TRP A 147 -17.91 -21.85 -4.64
N SER A 148 -16.60 -21.69 -4.85
CA SER A 148 -15.60 -21.69 -3.77
C SER A 148 -15.66 -20.43 -2.90
N CYS A 149 -16.43 -19.41 -3.31
CA CYS A 149 -16.71 -18.24 -2.48
C CYS A 149 -17.67 -18.55 -1.31
N CYS A 150 -18.28 -19.74 -1.29
CA CYS A 150 -19.27 -20.14 -0.30
C CYS A 150 -18.64 -20.22 1.10
N GLY A 151 -18.83 -19.16 1.90
CA GLY A 151 -18.22 -18.97 3.22
C GLY A 151 -17.86 -17.52 3.50
N GLU A 152 -17.36 -16.79 2.49
CA GLU A 152 -16.95 -15.39 2.63
C GLU A 152 -18.11 -14.40 2.35
N GLU A 153 -19.28 -14.91 1.96
CA GLU A 153 -20.49 -14.14 1.61
C GLU A 153 -20.87 -13.10 2.68
N SER A 154 -20.78 -13.47 3.96
CA SER A 154 -21.10 -12.56 5.07
C SER A 154 -20.16 -11.35 5.10
N GLY A 155 -18.87 -11.57 4.84
CA GLY A 155 -17.86 -10.51 4.79
C GLY A 155 -18.06 -9.59 3.59
N ILE A 156 -18.33 -10.18 2.42
CA ILE A 156 -18.59 -9.44 1.18
C ILE A 156 -19.86 -8.59 1.34
N CYS A 157 -20.98 -9.20 1.72
CA CYS A 157 -22.26 -8.51 1.91
C CYS A 157 -22.16 -7.36 2.91
N ARG A 158 -21.49 -7.56 4.05
CA ARG A 158 -21.26 -6.50 5.04
C ARG A 158 -20.50 -5.31 4.45
N VAL A 159 -19.41 -5.56 3.72
CA VAL A 159 -18.61 -4.50 3.10
C VAL A 159 -19.41 -3.78 2.01
N LEU A 160 -20.10 -4.52 1.15
CA LEU A 160 -20.91 -3.95 0.08
C LEU A 160 -22.07 -3.11 0.62
N LEU A 161 -22.82 -3.61 1.60
CA LEU A 161 -23.94 -2.87 2.21
C LEU A 161 -23.49 -1.57 2.88
N ARG A 162 -22.30 -1.57 3.50
CA ARG A 162 -21.70 -0.33 4.03
C ARG A 162 -21.47 0.71 2.93
N HIS A 163 -20.96 0.30 1.78
CA HIS A 163 -20.71 1.19 0.64
C HIS A 163 -21.99 1.55 -0.14
N CYS A 164 -23.01 0.69 -0.14
CA CYS A 164 -24.35 1.02 -0.63
C CYS A 164 -25.02 2.12 0.22
N ALA A 165 -24.72 2.16 1.51
CA ALA A 165 -25.20 3.21 2.42
C ALA A 165 -24.32 4.48 2.43
N ALA A 166 -23.26 4.53 1.61
CA ALA A 166 -22.36 5.69 1.57
C ALA A 166 -22.99 6.91 0.88
N LEU A 167 -22.59 8.12 1.27
CA LEU A 167 -23.10 9.37 0.70
C LEU A 167 -22.66 9.62 -0.76
N SER A 168 -21.51 9.07 -1.16
CA SER A 168 -20.98 9.18 -2.53
C SER A 168 -21.80 8.35 -3.52
N ALA A 169 -22.40 9.01 -4.52
CA ALA A 169 -23.20 8.33 -5.55
C ALA A 169 -22.38 7.37 -6.41
N ALA A 170 -21.16 7.74 -6.80
CA ALA A 170 -20.27 6.90 -7.59
C ALA A 170 -19.91 5.61 -6.82
N THR A 171 -19.59 5.74 -5.54
CA THR A 171 -19.29 4.60 -4.66
C THR A 171 -20.48 3.67 -4.53
N ARG A 172 -21.70 4.21 -4.36
CA ARG A 172 -22.93 3.40 -4.33
C ARG A 172 -23.19 2.68 -5.65
N ALA A 173 -22.96 3.31 -6.78
CA ALA A 173 -23.14 2.69 -8.10
C ALA A 173 -22.20 1.49 -8.28
N HIS A 174 -20.94 1.61 -7.88
CA HIS A 174 -19.99 0.48 -7.91
C HIS A 174 -20.32 -0.62 -6.90
N ALA A 175 -20.75 -0.25 -5.68
CA ALA A 175 -21.15 -1.22 -4.66
C ALA A 175 -22.41 -1.99 -5.05
N SER A 176 -23.43 -1.30 -5.58
CA SER A 176 -24.66 -1.93 -6.10
C SER A 176 -24.38 -2.85 -7.27
N ALA A 177 -23.54 -2.44 -8.23
CA ALA A 177 -23.15 -3.30 -9.35
C ALA A 177 -22.38 -4.56 -8.87
N THR A 178 -21.56 -4.43 -7.82
CA THR A 178 -20.83 -5.55 -7.24
C THR A 178 -21.75 -6.49 -6.46
N LEU A 179 -22.71 -5.95 -5.71
CA LEU A 179 -23.71 -6.75 -4.99
C LEU A 179 -24.62 -7.50 -5.95
N TYR A 180 -25.03 -6.84 -7.04
CA TYR A 180 -25.75 -7.47 -8.14
C TYR A 180 -24.95 -8.62 -8.77
N ALA A 181 -23.67 -8.40 -9.10
CA ALA A 181 -22.81 -9.45 -9.63
C ALA A 181 -22.67 -10.65 -8.69
N LEU A 182 -22.59 -10.40 -7.37
CA LEU A 182 -22.60 -11.45 -6.35
C LEU A 182 -23.91 -12.24 -6.38
N MET A 183 -25.06 -11.56 -6.37
CA MET A 183 -26.39 -12.20 -6.41
C MET A 183 -26.56 -13.04 -7.69
N ARG A 184 -26.19 -12.48 -8.84
CA ARG A 184 -26.20 -13.16 -10.15
C ARG A 184 -25.35 -14.42 -10.14
N GLN A 185 -24.12 -14.34 -9.63
CA GLN A 185 -23.20 -15.47 -9.60
C GLN A 185 -23.75 -16.61 -8.72
N HIS A 186 -24.33 -16.29 -7.57
CA HIS A 186 -24.91 -17.28 -6.67
C HIS A 186 -26.21 -17.92 -7.20
N TYR A 187 -26.97 -17.19 -8.02
CA TYR A 187 -28.11 -17.74 -8.73
C TYR A 187 -27.66 -18.76 -9.79
N GLN A 188 -26.68 -18.40 -10.63
CA GLN A 188 -26.17 -19.26 -11.70
C GLN A 188 -25.52 -20.56 -11.21
N LEU A 189 -24.94 -20.55 -10.01
CA LEU A 189 -24.24 -21.70 -9.43
C LEU A 189 -25.14 -22.73 -8.72
N GLY A 190 -26.47 -22.58 -8.77
CA GLY A 190 -27.40 -23.57 -8.22
C GLY A 190 -28.62 -23.01 -7.51
N ASN A 191 -29.15 -21.86 -7.97
CA ASN A 191 -30.37 -21.25 -7.43
C ASN A 191 -30.33 -20.99 -5.91
N ASN A 192 -29.14 -20.66 -5.38
CA ASN A 192 -28.89 -20.44 -3.95
C ASN A 192 -29.22 -19.01 -3.49
N PHE A 193 -30.23 -18.39 -4.10
CA PHE A 193 -30.63 -17.02 -3.80
C PHE A 193 -31.02 -16.85 -2.32
N SER A 194 -31.61 -17.88 -1.72
CA SER A 194 -31.95 -17.93 -0.30
C SER A 194 -30.75 -17.73 0.62
N ARG A 195 -29.58 -18.28 0.27
CA ARG A 195 -28.34 -18.15 1.06
C ARG A 195 -27.82 -16.71 0.99
N VAL A 196 -27.79 -16.12 -0.20
CA VAL A 196 -27.37 -14.72 -0.36
C VAL A 196 -28.32 -13.77 0.36
N LYS A 197 -29.63 -13.97 0.21
CA LYS A 197 -30.64 -13.17 0.92
C LYS A 197 -30.44 -13.23 2.44
N MET A 198 -30.23 -14.42 2.99
CA MET A 198 -29.94 -14.59 4.41
C MET A 198 -28.66 -13.83 4.81
N GLN A 199 -27.60 -13.91 4.01
CA GLN A 199 -26.35 -13.20 4.30
C GLN A 199 -26.50 -11.68 4.21
N VAL A 200 -27.28 -11.18 3.26
CA VAL A 200 -27.62 -9.75 3.15
C VAL A 200 -28.40 -9.30 4.38
N THR A 201 -29.46 -10.03 4.77
CA THR A 201 -30.28 -9.71 5.95
C THR A 201 -29.44 -9.73 7.24
N MET A 202 -28.64 -10.77 7.45
CA MET A 202 -27.76 -10.88 8.63
C MET A 202 -26.71 -9.78 8.67
N SER A 203 -26.08 -9.49 7.53
CA SER A 203 -25.08 -8.43 7.41
C SER A 203 -25.71 -7.05 7.69
N LEU A 204 -26.90 -6.80 7.17
CA LEU A 204 -27.63 -5.56 7.38
C LEU A 204 -27.96 -5.35 8.85
N SER A 205 -28.51 -6.37 9.54
CA SER A 205 -28.80 -6.32 10.98
C SER A 205 -27.57 -5.95 11.80
N SER A 206 -26.40 -6.46 11.43
CA SER A 206 -25.14 -6.14 12.13
C SER A 206 -24.58 -4.73 11.82
N LEU A 207 -24.99 -4.15 10.68
CA LEU A 207 -24.49 -2.86 10.21
C LEU A 207 -25.29 -1.69 10.79
N VAL A 208 -26.60 -1.86 10.96
CA VAL A 208 -27.55 -0.82 11.42
C VAL A 208 -27.23 -0.27 12.82
N GLY A 209 -26.47 -0.99 13.64
CA GLY A 209 -26.06 -0.55 14.99
C GLY A 209 -24.61 -0.07 15.16
N THR A 210 -23.77 -0.11 14.12
CA THR A 210 -22.30 0.03 14.27
C THR A 210 -21.67 1.17 13.49
N SER A 211 -22.36 1.74 12.50
CA SER A 211 -21.76 2.75 11.60
C SER A 211 -22.40 4.13 11.76
N THR A 212 -21.60 5.11 12.15
CA THR A 212 -21.99 6.54 12.23
C THR A 212 -22.22 7.18 10.86
N THR A 213 -21.81 6.51 9.77
CA THR A 213 -21.87 7.02 8.38
C THR A 213 -22.94 6.30 7.54
N PHE A 214 -23.81 5.52 8.18
CA PHE A 214 -24.83 4.73 7.50
C PHE A 214 -26.06 5.60 7.18
N SER A 215 -26.40 5.74 5.90
CA SER A 215 -27.61 6.42 5.44
C SER A 215 -28.61 5.39 4.90
N GLU A 216 -29.76 5.26 5.57
CA GLU A 216 -30.84 4.38 5.14
C GLU A 216 -31.41 4.79 3.77
N GLU A 217 -31.57 6.09 3.53
CA GLU A 217 -32.05 6.60 2.25
C GLU A 217 -31.10 6.23 1.10
N SER A 218 -29.79 6.36 1.35
CA SER A 218 -28.75 5.96 0.38
C SER A 218 -28.80 4.47 0.09
N LEU A 219 -29.00 3.64 1.13
CA LEU A 219 -29.17 2.20 0.96
C LEU A 219 -30.43 1.87 0.15
N ARG A 220 -31.57 2.50 0.44
CA ARG A 220 -32.83 2.29 -0.33
C ARG A 220 -32.63 2.65 -1.81
N ARG A 221 -31.90 3.74 -2.11
CA ARG A 221 -31.56 4.09 -3.50
C ARG A 221 -30.67 3.03 -4.15
N ALA A 222 -29.63 2.55 -3.45
CA ALA A 222 -28.75 1.52 -3.96
C ALA A 222 -29.49 0.20 -4.25
N LEU A 223 -30.42 -0.21 -3.37
CA LEU A 223 -31.25 -1.41 -3.60
C LEU A 223 -32.18 -1.24 -4.81
N LYS A 224 -32.78 -0.06 -4.99
CA LYS A 224 -33.55 0.24 -6.22
C LYS A 224 -32.68 0.13 -7.47
N THR A 225 -31.43 0.60 -7.43
CA THR A 225 -30.49 0.45 -8.56
C THR A 225 -30.20 -1.03 -8.87
N ILE A 226 -30.14 -1.90 -7.86
CA ILE A 226 -29.97 -3.35 -8.07
C ILE A 226 -31.19 -3.96 -8.78
N LEU A 227 -32.40 -3.54 -8.41
CA LEU A 227 -33.62 -3.98 -9.12
C LEU A 227 -33.59 -3.57 -10.58
N VAL A 228 -33.18 -2.32 -10.88
CA VAL A 228 -33.02 -1.85 -12.26
C VAL A 228 -31.99 -2.70 -13.02
N TYR A 229 -30.88 -3.10 -12.39
CA TYR A 229 -29.92 -4.02 -13.01
C TYR A 229 -30.51 -5.40 -13.29
N ALA A 230 -31.38 -5.92 -12.41
CA ALA A 230 -32.06 -7.20 -12.63
C ALA A 230 -33.06 -7.12 -13.79
N GLU A 231 -33.81 -6.02 -13.90
CA GLU A 231 -34.77 -5.79 -15.00
C GLU A 231 -34.10 -5.66 -16.38
N HIS A 232 -32.89 -5.10 -16.42
CA HIS A 232 -32.16 -4.84 -17.67
C HIS A 232 -31.14 -5.95 -18.03
N ASP A 233 -30.99 -7.00 -17.22
CA ASP A 233 -30.12 -8.13 -17.56
C ASP A 233 -30.86 -9.11 -18.47
N SER A 234 -30.60 -9.02 -19.77
CA SER A 234 -31.17 -9.91 -20.79
C SER A 234 -30.80 -11.37 -20.58
N ASP A 235 -29.66 -11.67 -19.96
CA ASP A 235 -29.22 -13.06 -19.76
C ASP A 235 -30.07 -13.78 -18.72
N LEU A 236 -30.73 -13.03 -17.83
CA LEU A 236 -31.55 -13.54 -16.73
C LEU A 236 -33.03 -13.18 -16.88
N ALA A 237 -33.43 -12.49 -17.95
CA ALA A 237 -34.79 -12.01 -18.16
C ALA A 237 -35.84 -13.15 -18.17
N ASP A 238 -35.49 -14.31 -18.74
CA ASP A 238 -36.36 -15.49 -18.80
C ASP A 238 -36.28 -16.39 -17.55
N THR A 239 -35.58 -15.96 -16.51
CA THR A 239 -35.38 -16.73 -15.28
C THR A 239 -36.24 -16.19 -14.13
N THR A 240 -36.36 -16.95 -13.04
CA THR A 240 -37.07 -16.47 -11.82
C THR A 240 -36.27 -15.43 -11.04
N PHE A 241 -35.08 -15.03 -11.49
CA PHE A 241 -34.19 -14.14 -10.74
C PHE A 241 -34.74 -12.72 -10.54
N PRO A 242 -35.33 -12.04 -11.55
CA PRO A 242 -35.87 -10.68 -11.35
C PRO A 242 -37.06 -10.62 -10.37
N GLU A 243 -37.76 -11.73 -10.17
CA GLU A 243 -38.91 -11.83 -9.26
C GLU A 243 -38.52 -12.11 -7.79
N GLN A 244 -37.27 -12.53 -7.54
CA GLN A 244 -36.76 -12.99 -6.23
C GLN A 244 -36.13 -11.88 -5.38
#